data_AF-A0A098M3P4-F1
#
_entry.id   AF-A0A098M3P4-F1
#
_cell.length_a   1.000
_cell.length_b   1.000
_cell.length_c   1.000
_cell.angle_alpha   90.00
_cell.angle_beta   90.00
_cell.angle_gamma   90.00
#
_symmetry.space_group_name_H-M   'P 1'
#
loop_
_entity.id
_entity.type
_entity.pdbx_description
1 polymer ?
#
loop_
_entity_poly.entity_id
_entity_poly.type
_entity_poly.pdbx_seq_one_letter_code
_entity_poly.pdbx_strand_id
1 'polypeptide(L)'
;MDYKTVDLLEAIRADIKQELREELLAVLQPEIERQLYSNIFDISEACRYLKVSDKTVRRMIKEDGLPHFWQRGQIFFQQNSLNRWISKKEVVK
;
A
#
# COMPACT_ATOMS: atom_id res chain seq x y z
N MET A 1 -6.95 -22.47 41.12
CA MET A 1 -7.67 -21.39 40.42
C MET A 1 -8.95 -22.00 39.89
N ASP A 2 -10.08 -21.32 40.08
CA ASP A 2 -11.37 -21.77 39.55
C ASP A 2 -11.36 -21.63 38.01
N TYR A 3 -11.78 -22.68 37.30
CA TYR A 3 -11.77 -22.75 35.84
C TYR A 3 -12.56 -21.58 35.23
N LYS A 4 -13.65 -21.16 35.88
CA LYS A 4 -14.47 -20.02 35.47
C LYS A 4 -13.72 -18.69 35.48
N THR A 5 -12.77 -18.52 36.39
CA THR A 5 -11.96 -17.29 36.47
C THR A 5 -10.94 -17.23 35.34
N VAL A 6 -10.38 -18.38 34.94
CA VAL A 6 -9.44 -18.47 33.82
C VAL A 6 -10.16 -18.18 32.50
N ASP A 7 -11.33 -18.77 32.29
CA ASP A 7 -12.14 -18.53 31.09
C ASP A 7 -12.57 -17.07 30.97
N LEU A 8 -12.95 -16.44 32.09
CA LEU A 8 -13.28 -15.02 32.13
C LEU A 8 -12.08 -14.13 31.79
N LEU A 9 -10.89 -14.43 32.34
CA LEU A 9 -9.67 -13.69 32.04
C LEU A 9 -9.25 -13.81 30.58
N GLU A 10 -9.41 -14.99 29.99
CA GLU A 10 -9.13 -15.23 28.58
C GLU A 10 -10.11 -14.48 27.67
N ALA A 11 -11.40 -14.45 28.02
CA ALA A 11 -12.40 -13.68 27.30
C ALA A 11 -12.08 -12.17 27.33
N ILE A 12 -11.84 -11.61 28.51
CA ILE A 12 -11.49 -10.19 28.68
C ILE A 12 -10.21 -9.86 27.90
N ARG A 13 -9.20 -10.73 27.93
CA ARG A 13 -7.95 -10.51 27.18
C ARG A 13 -8.18 -10.49 25.67
N ALA A 14 -9.07 -11.35 25.17
CA ALA A 14 -9.43 -11.38 23.76
C ALA A 14 -10.14 -10.09 23.34
N ASP A 15 -11.11 -9.64 24.15
CA ASP A 15 -11.87 -8.42 23.90
C ASP A 15 -10.95 -7.18 23.88
N ILE A 16 -10.08 -7.04 24.90
CA ILE A 16 -9.11 -5.93 24.95
C ILE A 16 -8.21 -5.92 23.71
N LYS A 17 -7.74 -7.09 23.25
CA LYS A 17 -6.89 -7.18 22.04
C LYS A 17 -7.65 -6.76 20.80
N GLN A 18 -8.93 -7.11 20.71
CA GLN A 18 -9.77 -6.79 19.58
C GLN A 18 -10.08 -5.29 19.54
N GLU A 19 -10.54 -4.72 20.65
CA GLU A 19 -10.83 -3.28 20.76
C GLU A 19 -9.57 -2.44 20.49
N LEU A 20 -8.44 -2.80 21.09
CA LEU A 20 -7.18 -2.08 20.87
C LEU A 20 -6.73 -2.13 19.40
N ARG A 21 -6.93 -3.27 18.72
CA ARG A 21 -6.63 -3.40 17.29
C ARG A 21 -7.51 -2.50 16.45
N GLU A 22 -8.81 -2.45 16.74
CA GLU A 22 -9.78 -1.62 16.04
C GLU A 22 -9.46 -0.13 16.22
N GLU A 23 -9.16 0.31 17.44
CA GLU A 23 -8.75 1.68 17.73
C GLU A 23 -7.45 2.07 17.02
N LEU A 24 -6.43 1.21 17.10
CA LEU A 24 -5.15 1.46 16.42
C LEU A 24 -5.32 1.57 14.91
N LEU A 25 -6.14 0.70 14.30
CA LEU A 25 -6.43 0.78 12.87
C LEU A 25 -7.18 2.07 12.53
N ALA A 26 -8.20 2.45 13.31
CA ALA A 26 -8.96 3.67 13.07
C ALA A 26 -8.07 4.93 13.09
N VAL A 27 -7.08 4.98 13.99
CA VAL A 27 -6.14 6.10 14.11
C VAL A 27 -5.07 6.08 13.02
N LEU A 28 -4.49 4.91 12.73
CA LEU A 28 -3.34 4.81 11.83
C LEU A 28 -3.73 4.76 10.35
N GLN A 29 -4.90 4.22 10.01
CA GLN A 29 -5.34 4.04 8.62
C GLN A 29 -5.30 5.34 7.81
N PRO A 30 -5.81 6.49 8.30
CA PRO A 30 -5.77 7.74 7.54
C PRO A 30 -4.35 8.28 7.31
N GLU A 31 -3.46 8.14 8.30
CA GLU A 31 -2.07 8.60 8.19
C GLU A 31 -1.27 7.70 7.23
N ILE A 32 -1.49 6.38 7.30
CA ILE A 32 -0.94 5.43 6.32
C ILE A 32 -1.43 5.80 4.91
N GLU A 33 -2.73 6.02 4.72
CA GLU A 33 -3.28 6.41 3.43
C GLU A 33 -2.66 7.72 2.92
N ARG A 34 -2.55 8.74 3.79
CA ARG A 34 -1.92 10.02 3.45
C ARG A 34 -0.47 9.84 3.00
N GLN A 35 0.33 9.07 3.74
CA GLN A 35 1.73 8.79 3.38
C GLN A 35 1.84 7.97 2.09
N LEU A 36 0.88 7.09 1.84
CA LEU A 36 0.86 6.31 0.61
C LEU A 36 0.41 7.15 -0.61
N TYR A 37 -0.40 8.20 -0.42
CA TYR A 37 -0.74 9.18 -1.46
C TYR A 37 0.33 10.26 -1.66
N SER A 38 1.19 10.52 -0.67
CA SER A 38 2.20 11.58 -0.76
C SER A 38 3.35 11.26 -1.73
N ASN A 39 3.57 9.99 -2.06
CA ASN A 39 4.70 9.59 -2.88
C ASN A 39 4.33 9.61 -4.37
N ILE A 40 4.39 10.82 -4.93
CA ILE A 40 4.34 11.08 -6.37
C ILE A 40 5.75 11.03 -6.92
N PHE A 41 5.96 10.16 -7.89
CA PHE A 41 7.22 10.01 -8.61
C PHE A 41 7.19 10.76 -9.93
N ASP A 42 8.29 11.42 -10.27
CA ASP A 42 8.58 11.78 -11.66
C ASP A 42 9.02 10.53 -12.47
N ILE A 43 9.32 10.73 -13.76
CA ILE A 43 9.76 9.63 -14.64
C ILE A 43 11.07 8.97 -14.17
N SER A 44 12.00 9.73 -13.61
CA SER A 44 13.30 9.22 -13.17
C SER A 44 13.15 8.39 -11.89
N GLU A 45 12.33 8.86 -10.96
CA GLU A 45 11.95 8.16 -9.74
C GLU A 45 11.18 6.87 -10.07
N ALA A 46 10.24 6.91 -11.01
CA ALA A 46 9.54 5.71 -11.47
C ALA A 46 10.49 4.69 -12.10
N CYS A 47 11.48 5.13 -12.89
CA CYS A 47 12.53 4.25 -13.43
C CYS A 47 13.31 3.54 -12.31
N ARG A 48 13.76 4.30 -11.30
CA ARG A 48 14.47 3.75 -10.14
C ARG A 48 13.60 2.78 -9.36
N TYR A 49 12.34 3.14 -9.15
CA TYR A 49 11.39 2.36 -8.39
C TYR A 49 11.08 1.01 -9.06
N LEU A 50 10.79 1.04 -10.36
CA LEU A 50 10.47 -0.14 -11.17
C LEU A 50 11.72 -0.91 -11.62
N LYS A 51 12.92 -0.37 -11.37
CA LYS A 51 14.23 -0.94 -11.77
C LYS A 51 14.33 -1.21 -13.28
N VAL A 52 13.83 -0.28 -14.10
CA VAL A 52 13.86 -0.36 -15.57
C VAL A 52 14.29 0.98 -16.19
N SER A 53 14.69 0.96 -17.46
CA SER A 53 15.08 2.17 -18.18
C SER A 53 13.88 3.06 -18.55
N ASP A 54 14.10 4.36 -18.74
CA ASP A 54 13.07 5.31 -19.20
C ASP A 54 12.38 4.83 -20.49
N LYS A 55 13.15 4.31 -21.45
CA LYS A 55 12.60 3.71 -22.69
C LYS A 55 11.60 2.58 -22.36
N THR A 56 11.91 1.76 -21.37
CA THR A 56 11.04 0.67 -20.94
C THR A 56 9.80 1.19 -20.24
N VAL A 57 9.93 2.18 -19.33
CA VAL A 57 8.77 2.82 -18.69
C VAL A 57 7.83 3.43 -19.73
N ARG A 58 8.35 4.17 -20.71
CA ARG A 58 7.55 4.75 -21.82
C ARG A 58 6.85 3.68 -22.64
N ARG A 59 7.51 2.55 -22.89
CA ARG A 59 6.90 1.39 -23.56
C ARG A 59 5.77 0.81 -22.71
N MET A 60 5.98 0.60 -21.41
CA MET A 60 4.97 0.07 -20.49
C MET A 60 3.75 0.99 -20.34
N ILE A 61 3.95 2.31 -20.42
CA ILE A 61 2.85 3.29 -20.49
C ILE A 61 1.98 3.05 -21.72
N LYS A 62 2.60 2.80 -22.87
CA LYS A 62 1.91 2.65 -24.16
C LYS A 62 1.28 1.27 -24.35
N GLU A 63 1.97 0.22 -23.91
CA GLU A 63 1.64 -1.18 -24.23
C GLU A 63 1.03 -1.94 -23.04
N ASP A 64 1.54 -1.71 -21.82
CA ASP A 64 1.20 -2.51 -20.62
C ASP A 64 0.23 -1.80 -19.66
N GLY A 65 -0.22 -0.60 -20.01
CA GLY A 65 -1.13 0.21 -19.20
C GLY A 65 -0.56 0.63 -17.84
N LEU A 66 0.73 0.96 -17.77
CA LEU A 66 1.35 1.45 -16.53
C LEU A 66 0.60 2.70 -16.02
N PRO A 67 0.11 2.70 -14.76
CA PRO A 67 -0.71 3.79 -14.26
C PRO A 67 0.13 5.05 -14.06
N HIS A 68 -0.31 6.13 -14.67
CA HIS A 68 0.36 7.43 -14.67
C HIS A 68 -0.68 8.54 -14.80
N PHE A 69 -0.27 9.78 -14.55
CA PHE A 69 -1.06 10.97 -14.82
C PHE A 69 -0.18 12.08 -15.37
N TRP A 70 -0.81 13.03 -16.07
CA TRP A 70 -0.14 14.18 -16.65
C TRP A 70 -0.44 15.43 -15.85
N GLN A 71 0.59 16.23 -15.56
CA GLN A 71 0.44 17.53 -14.93
C GLN A 71 1.41 18.53 -15.57
N ARG A 72 0.86 19.58 -16.19
CA ARG A 72 1.63 20.62 -16.90
C ARG A 72 2.65 20.06 -17.92
N GLY A 73 2.25 19.02 -18.67
CA GLY A 73 3.08 18.40 -19.70
C GLY A 73 4.16 17.44 -19.18
N GLN A 74 4.26 17.25 -17.86
CA GLN A 74 5.11 16.23 -17.25
C GLN A 74 4.28 15.02 -16.83
N ILE A 75 4.92 13.85 -16.82
CA ILE A 75 4.31 12.59 -16.42
C ILE A 75 4.72 12.25 -14.99
N PHE A 76 3.74 11.83 -14.21
CA PHE A 76 3.90 11.46 -12.81
C PHE A 76 3.23 10.13 -12.51
N PHE A 77 3.68 9.51 -11.43
CA PHE A 77 3.23 8.19 -10.99
C PHE A 77 2.94 8.22 -9.50
N GLN A 78 1.83 7.61 -9.08
CA GLN A 78 1.58 7.39 -7.67
C GLN A 78 2.19 6.05 -7.27
N GLN A 79 3.01 6.03 -6.23
CA GLN A 79 3.63 4.80 -5.73
C GLN A 79 2.59 3.69 -5.48
N ASN A 80 1.47 4.04 -4.84
CA ASN A 80 0.36 3.12 -4.61
C ASN A 80 -0.21 2.47 -5.87
N SER A 81 -0.35 3.26 -6.93
CA SER A 81 -0.87 2.77 -8.20
C SER A 81 0.14 1.85 -8.88
N LEU A 82 1.43 2.16 -8.78
CA LEU A 82 2.50 1.26 -9.22
C LEU A 82 2.50 -0.06 -8.43
N ASN A 83 2.40 -0.02 -7.10
CA ASN A 83 2.29 -1.20 -6.24
C ASN A 83 1.13 -2.11 -6.66
N ARG A 84 -0.08 -1.54 -6.78
CA ARG A 84 -1.27 -2.29 -7.23
C ARG A 84 -1.08 -2.90 -8.62
N TRP A 85 -0.39 -2.20 -9.52
CA TRP A 85 -0.09 -2.71 -10.86
C TRP A 85 0.92 -3.87 -10.81
N ILE A 86 1.96 -3.79 -9.95
CA ILE A 86 2.93 -4.87 -9.73
C ILE A 86 2.25 -6.11 -9.17
N SER A 87 1.44 -5.97 -8.11
CA SER A 87 0.77 -7.11 -7.44
C SER A 87 -0.18 -7.87 -8.38
N LYS A 88 -0.77 -7.21 -9.38
CA LYS A 88 -1.59 -7.88 -10.41
C LYS A 88 -0.77 -8.77 -11.36
N LYS A 89 0.53 -8.51 -11.49
CA LYS A 89 1.46 -9.24 -12.37
C LYS A 89 2.29 -10.27 -11.61
N GLU A 90 2.32 -10.19 -10.30
CA GLU A 90 3.02 -11.13 -9.44
C GLU A 90 2.29 -12.47 -9.45
N VAL A 91 2.84 -13.44 -10.18
CA VAL A 91 2.35 -14.81 -10.14
C VAL A 91 2.97 -15.46 -8.91
N VAL A 92 2.16 -15.71 -7.88
CA VAL A 92 2.56 -16.58 -6.76
C VAL A 92 2.72 -17.98 -7.35
N LYS A 93 3.97 -18.41 -7.50
CA LYS A 93 4.32 -19.79 -7.87
C LYS A 93 4.19 -20.72 -6.69
#